data_AF-A0A914A8P9-F1
#
_entry.id   AF-A0A914A8P9-F1
#
_cell.length_a   1.000
_cell.length_b   1.000
_cell.length_c   1.000
_cell.angle_alpha   90.00
_cell.angle_beta   90.00
_cell.angle_gamma   90.00
#
_symmetry.space_group_name_H-M   'P 1'
#
loop_
_entity.id
_entity.type
_entity.pdbx_description
1 polymer ?
#
loop_
_entity_poly.entity_id
_entity_poly.type
_entity_poly.pdbx_seq_one_letter_code
_entity_poly.pdbx_strand_id
1 'polypeptide(L)'
;MAAIPKLVQRLYCIFIRSATLFWSPKLGPTISLILDKESARDHRFARKLKQKEKELGLKFDFLYEPLPDTASGWKPQGYQRQLWSSFFMDLSVNASIIGWTDSDAVFTTPVTPENIFNGHRLRVLTFTDMERMHKLRWYDSTLQAIGKAMISDFMTYFPTFVWRDTFTNCRNHIMKHMNVSHFEDAFLQLSHFSPVNIIMNYAYYFEHDRYDWHLDFKETLKSYNAKLPPGVNIKPSENKPDLHVTIHESYYTKMPYPLLQGYCVAKRYVDILPTSCQKFENVTNFQLFEFISCKKAVKAHLSPGTWCSGNGRRECIRRIEAHYKNVKKYYNLGWYDLDLRRMTAVEKVARRENITCPNIFQLD
;
A
#
# COMPACT_ATOMS: atom_id res chain seq x y z
N MET A 1 -4.35 6.89 -32.75
CA MET A 1 -3.49 6.38 -31.65
C MET A 1 -4.37 5.64 -30.65
N ALA A 2 -4.00 4.44 -30.21
CA ALA A 2 -4.78 3.67 -29.24
C ALA A 2 -4.71 4.32 -27.85
N ALA A 3 -5.83 4.35 -27.12
CA ALA A 3 -5.89 4.89 -25.77
C ALA A 3 -4.94 4.14 -24.82
N ILE A 4 -4.21 4.89 -24.01
CA ILE A 4 -3.31 4.35 -22.98
C ILE A 4 -4.19 3.87 -21.81
N PRO A 5 -3.95 2.66 -21.26
CA PRO A 5 -4.73 2.18 -20.14
C PRO A 5 -4.45 3.05 -18.93
N LYS A 6 -5.50 3.46 -18.23
CA LYS A 6 -5.40 4.27 -17.00
C LYS A 6 -4.43 3.66 -15.97
N LEU A 7 -4.40 2.33 -15.86
CA LEU A 7 -3.47 1.61 -14.96
C LEU A 7 -2.01 1.79 -15.34
N VAL A 8 -1.67 1.79 -16.65
CA VAL A 8 -0.30 2.03 -17.11
C VAL A 8 0.12 3.47 -16.84
N GLN A 9 -0.78 4.44 -17.05
CA GLN A 9 -0.52 5.83 -16.69
C GLN A 9 -0.28 5.99 -15.19
N ARG A 10 -1.12 5.38 -14.34
CA ARG A 10 -0.95 5.38 -12.88
C ARG A 10 0.38 4.75 -12.49
N LEU A 11 0.71 3.58 -13.03
CA LEU A 11 1.97 2.91 -12.75
C LEU A 11 3.18 3.83 -13.02
N TYR A 12 3.25 4.49 -14.18
CA TYR A 12 4.36 5.40 -14.47
C TYR A 12 4.33 6.68 -13.64
N CYS A 13 3.19 7.37 -13.63
CA CYS A 13 3.11 8.74 -13.10
C CYS A 13 2.95 8.83 -11.59
N ILE A 14 2.58 7.73 -10.93
CA ILE A 14 2.33 7.66 -9.48
C ILE A 14 3.33 6.70 -8.85
N PHE A 15 3.17 5.39 -9.12
CA PHE A 15 3.89 4.36 -8.39
C PHE A 15 5.39 4.36 -8.71
N ILE A 16 5.78 4.12 -9.97
CA ILE A 16 7.19 4.10 -10.39
C ILE A 16 7.84 5.44 -10.04
N ARG A 17 7.18 6.55 -10.37
CA ARG A 17 7.67 7.91 -10.08
C ARG A 17 8.12 8.07 -8.63
N SER A 18 7.27 7.70 -7.67
CA SER A 18 7.59 7.81 -6.25
C SER A 18 8.53 6.71 -5.76
N ALA A 19 8.39 5.48 -6.27
CA ALA A 19 9.26 4.36 -5.93
C ALA A 19 10.73 4.62 -6.31
N THR A 20 11.03 5.29 -7.43
CA THR A 20 12.42 5.61 -7.80
C THR A 20 13.15 6.48 -6.78
N LEU A 21 12.40 7.27 -5.99
CA LEU A 21 12.95 8.16 -4.96
C LEU A 21 12.98 7.47 -3.59
N PHE A 22 11.97 6.65 -3.29
CA PHE A 22 11.68 6.25 -1.91
C PHE A 22 11.68 4.74 -1.65
N TRP A 23 11.78 3.91 -2.67
CA TRP A 23 11.97 2.47 -2.52
C TRP A 23 13.42 2.08 -2.79
N SER A 24 14.06 1.39 -1.83
CA SER A 24 15.41 0.87 -2.02
C SER A 24 15.38 -0.59 -2.47
N PRO A 25 16.18 -0.98 -3.49
CA PRO A 25 16.40 -2.39 -3.83
C PRO A 25 16.96 -3.24 -2.68
N LYS A 26 17.49 -2.61 -1.63
CA LYS A 26 17.95 -3.28 -0.40
C LYS A 26 16.79 -3.81 0.47
N LEU A 27 15.58 -3.26 0.33
CA LEU A 27 14.37 -3.74 1.02
C LEU A 27 13.67 -4.84 0.23
N GLY A 28 13.62 -4.68 -1.09
CA GLY A 28 13.08 -5.67 -2.01
C GLY A 28 13.73 -5.43 -3.38
N PRO A 29 14.49 -6.40 -3.91
CA PRO A 29 15.35 -6.17 -5.08
C PRO A 29 14.56 -5.98 -6.37
N THR A 30 13.30 -6.42 -6.41
CA THR A 30 12.44 -6.41 -7.59
C THR A 30 11.02 -5.98 -7.24
N ILE A 31 10.35 -5.37 -8.21
CA ILE A 31 8.92 -5.07 -8.19
C ILE A 31 8.24 -6.10 -9.10
N SER A 32 7.40 -6.95 -8.53
CA SER A 32 6.68 -7.97 -9.30
C SER A 32 5.42 -7.38 -9.93
N LEU A 33 5.23 -7.62 -11.24
CA LEU A 33 4.02 -7.29 -11.97
C LEU A 33 3.38 -8.59 -12.46
N ILE A 34 2.16 -8.84 -11.98
CA ILE A 34 1.32 -9.97 -12.42
C ILE A 34 0.48 -9.48 -13.59
N LEU A 35 0.65 -10.13 -14.74
CA LEU A 35 0.12 -9.73 -16.04
C LEU A 35 -0.63 -10.89 -16.70
N ASP A 36 -1.49 -10.55 -17.66
CA ASP A 36 -2.32 -11.52 -18.35
C ASP A 36 -1.50 -12.31 -19.38
N LYS A 37 -1.40 -13.64 -19.21
CA LYS A 37 -0.59 -14.50 -20.10
C LYS A 37 -1.02 -14.46 -21.56
N GLU A 38 -2.30 -14.33 -21.81
CA GLU A 38 -2.89 -14.28 -23.16
C GLU A 38 -2.85 -12.87 -23.77
N SER A 39 -2.57 -11.83 -22.98
CA SER A 39 -2.52 -10.45 -23.44
C SER A 39 -1.22 -10.14 -24.16
N ALA A 40 -1.22 -10.18 -25.50
CA ALA A 40 -0.08 -9.73 -26.29
C ALA A 40 0.34 -8.27 -25.98
N ARG A 41 -0.60 -7.45 -25.48
CA ARG A 41 -0.32 -6.08 -25.02
C ARG A 41 0.53 -6.08 -23.75
N ASP A 42 0.22 -6.95 -22.79
CA ASP A 42 0.93 -7.06 -21.52
C ASP A 42 2.36 -7.57 -21.75
N HIS A 43 2.52 -8.57 -22.61
CA HIS A 43 3.83 -9.05 -23.05
C HIS A 43 4.69 -7.94 -23.68
N ARG A 44 4.09 -7.11 -24.53
CA ARG A 44 4.79 -5.95 -25.12
C ARG A 44 5.14 -4.92 -24.05
N PHE A 45 4.22 -4.64 -23.14
CA PHE A 45 4.42 -3.70 -22.04
C PHE A 45 5.55 -4.15 -21.11
N ALA A 46 5.57 -5.41 -20.68
CA ALA A 46 6.62 -6.01 -19.87
C ALA A 46 7.99 -5.93 -20.54
N ARG A 47 8.09 -6.32 -21.82
CA ARG A 47 9.36 -6.22 -22.58
C ARG A 47 9.88 -4.78 -22.63
N LYS A 48 9.00 -3.82 -22.89
CA LYS A 48 9.37 -2.40 -22.89
C LYS A 48 9.86 -1.94 -21.52
N LEU A 49 9.12 -2.27 -20.46
CA LEU A 49 9.49 -1.88 -19.11
C LEU A 49 10.83 -2.51 -18.67
N LYS A 50 11.06 -3.79 -19.00
CA LYS A 50 12.34 -4.49 -18.76
C LYS A 50 13.53 -3.78 -19.40
N GLN A 51 13.38 -3.31 -20.64
CA GLN A 51 14.43 -2.56 -21.34
C GLN A 51 14.76 -1.20 -20.68
N LYS A 52 13.91 -0.71 -19.77
CA LYS A 52 14.07 0.57 -19.09
C LYS A 52 14.54 0.45 -17.64
N GLU A 53 14.73 -0.75 -17.09
CA GLU A 53 15.16 -0.97 -15.70
C GLU A 53 16.36 -0.11 -15.30
N LYS A 54 17.40 -0.08 -16.15
CA LYS A 54 18.61 0.72 -15.89
C LYS A 54 18.32 2.22 -15.84
N GLU A 55 17.47 2.72 -16.73
CA GLU A 55 17.07 4.15 -16.79
C GLU A 55 16.17 4.52 -15.61
N LEU A 56 15.34 3.58 -15.14
CA LEU A 56 14.42 3.77 -14.02
C LEU A 56 15.07 3.54 -12.65
N GLY A 57 16.24 2.89 -12.59
CA GLY A 57 16.89 2.52 -11.33
C GLY A 57 16.10 1.48 -10.52
N LEU A 58 15.18 0.75 -11.16
CA LEU A 58 14.31 -0.25 -10.57
C LEU A 58 14.42 -1.54 -11.38
N LYS A 59 14.27 -2.69 -10.71
CA LYS A 59 14.15 -3.99 -11.37
C LYS A 59 12.72 -4.50 -11.25
N PHE A 60 12.28 -5.20 -12.27
CA PHE A 60 10.95 -5.78 -12.37
C PHE A 60 11.04 -7.28 -12.63
N ASP A 61 10.15 -8.00 -11.97
CA ASP A 61 9.83 -9.39 -12.29
C ASP A 61 8.44 -9.42 -12.91
N PHE A 62 8.30 -10.13 -14.02
CA PHE A 62 7.05 -10.22 -14.76
C PHE A 62 6.53 -11.64 -14.66
N LEU A 63 5.35 -11.81 -14.05
CA LEU A 63 4.62 -13.06 -14.09
C LEU A 63 3.48 -12.93 -15.10
N TYR A 64 3.34 -13.97 -15.93
CA TYR A 64 2.22 -14.11 -16.84
C TYR A 64 1.24 -15.15 -16.29
N GLU A 65 0.25 -14.68 -15.54
CA GLU A 65 -0.78 -15.54 -14.98
C GLU A 65 -1.73 -15.98 -16.12
N PRO A 66 -1.96 -17.28 -16.35
CA PRO A 66 -2.99 -17.73 -17.28
C PRO A 66 -4.38 -17.33 -16.79
N LEU A 67 -5.38 -17.34 -17.69
CA LEU A 67 -6.76 -17.34 -17.23
C LEU A 67 -6.94 -18.53 -16.28
N PRO A 68 -7.57 -18.33 -15.11
CA PRO A 68 -7.85 -19.43 -14.19
C PRO A 68 -8.53 -20.58 -14.93
N ASP A 69 -7.93 -21.77 -14.82
CA ASP A 69 -8.52 -23.00 -15.33
C ASP A 69 -9.48 -23.52 -14.25
N THR A 70 -10.74 -23.20 -14.47
CA THR A 70 -11.80 -23.30 -13.48
C THR A 70 -12.72 -24.46 -13.80
N ALA A 71 -13.12 -25.21 -12.79
CA ALA A 71 -14.01 -26.36 -12.98
C ALA A 71 -15.37 -25.91 -13.55
N SER A 72 -15.81 -24.69 -13.22
CA SER A 72 -17.05 -24.10 -13.75
C SER A 72 -16.94 -23.52 -15.16
N GLY A 73 -15.72 -23.43 -15.72
CA GLY A 73 -15.45 -22.70 -16.97
C GLY A 73 -15.52 -21.18 -16.83
N TRP A 74 -15.65 -20.64 -15.61
CA TRP A 74 -15.62 -19.21 -15.32
C TRP A 74 -14.25 -18.58 -15.62
N LYS A 75 -14.23 -17.53 -16.45
CA LYS A 75 -12.99 -16.85 -16.85
C LYS A 75 -13.01 -15.40 -16.37
N PRO A 76 -12.45 -15.08 -15.19
CA PRO A 76 -12.40 -13.70 -14.70
C PRO A 76 -11.63 -12.83 -15.70
N GLN A 77 -12.16 -11.63 -15.97
CA GLN A 77 -11.49 -10.62 -16.78
C GLN A 77 -11.40 -9.30 -16.01
N GLY A 78 -10.38 -8.49 -16.34
CA GLY A 78 -10.19 -7.16 -15.77
C GLY A 78 -10.13 -7.18 -14.24
N TYR A 79 -10.97 -6.38 -13.59
CA TYR A 79 -10.95 -6.22 -12.14
C TYR A 79 -11.20 -7.53 -11.38
N GLN A 80 -12.10 -8.40 -11.88
CA GLN A 80 -12.35 -9.69 -11.22
C GLN A 80 -11.11 -10.60 -11.24
N ARG A 81 -10.31 -10.54 -12.31
CA ARG A 81 -9.04 -11.26 -12.37
C ARG A 81 -8.04 -10.71 -11.38
N GLN A 82 -7.92 -9.38 -11.27
CA GLN A 82 -7.08 -8.76 -10.24
C GLN A 82 -7.48 -9.23 -8.82
N LEU A 83 -8.77 -9.32 -8.52
CA LEU A 83 -9.24 -9.83 -7.23
C LEU A 83 -8.84 -11.30 -7.03
N TRP A 84 -8.95 -12.13 -8.07
CA TRP A 84 -8.49 -13.51 -8.07
C TRP A 84 -6.98 -13.60 -7.80
N SER A 85 -6.15 -12.96 -8.62
CA SER A 85 -4.69 -13.01 -8.53
C SER A 85 -4.18 -12.51 -7.17
N SER A 86 -4.92 -11.60 -6.52
CA SER A 86 -4.57 -11.10 -5.19
C SER A 86 -4.57 -12.19 -4.12
N PHE A 87 -5.38 -13.24 -4.28
CA PHE A 87 -5.32 -14.39 -3.39
C PHE A 87 -4.14 -15.32 -3.69
N PHE A 88 -3.47 -15.20 -4.84
CA PHE A 88 -2.42 -16.12 -5.32
C PHE A 88 -1.06 -15.42 -5.53
N MET A 89 -0.85 -14.25 -4.89
CA MET A 89 0.43 -13.53 -4.98
C MET A 89 1.62 -14.38 -4.48
N ASP A 90 1.38 -15.30 -3.55
CA ASP A 90 2.38 -16.26 -3.05
C ASP A 90 2.86 -17.28 -4.09
N LEU A 91 2.07 -17.55 -5.12
CA LEU A 91 2.51 -18.35 -6.27
C LEU A 91 3.35 -17.51 -7.25
N SER A 92 3.21 -16.19 -7.17
CA SER A 92 3.78 -15.22 -8.10
C SER A 92 5.11 -14.64 -7.64
N VAL A 93 5.32 -14.56 -6.32
CA VAL A 93 6.46 -13.89 -5.70
C VAL A 93 7.23 -14.89 -4.85
N ASN A 94 8.53 -15.08 -5.16
CA ASN A 94 9.41 -16.00 -4.45
C ASN A 94 10.19 -15.32 -3.31
N ALA A 95 9.51 -14.51 -2.50
CA ALA A 95 10.06 -13.87 -1.31
C ALA A 95 9.24 -14.30 -0.09
N SER A 96 9.86 -14.42 1.09
CA SER A 96 9.16 -14.81 2.33
C SER A 96 8.10 -13.80 2.76
N ILE A 97 8.24 -12.54 2.34
CA ILE A 97 7.36 -11.43 2.64
C ILE A 97 6.99 -10.74 1.33
N ILE A 98 5.71 -10.44 1.16
CA ILE A 98 5.16 -9.76 0.00
C ILE A 98 4.69 -8.37 0.46
N GLY A 99 5.29 -7.33 -0.11
CA GLY A 99 4.78 -5.96 0.00
C GLY A 99 3.73 -5.73 -1.09
N TRP A 100 2.46 -5.88 -0.75
CA TRP A 100 1.35 -5.69 -1.69
C TRP A 100 0.97 -4.21 -1.72
N THR A 101 0.92 -3.59 -2.90
CA THR A 101 0.49 -2.20 -3.08
C THR A 101 -0.37 -2.03 -4.33
N ASP A 102 -1.26 -1.03 -4.31
CA ASP A 102 -1.99 -0.59 -5.50
C ASP A 102 -1.12 0.29 -6.40
N SER A 103 -1.42 0.28 -7.71
CA SER A 103 -0.74 1.12 -8.71
C SER A 103 -0.97 2.63 -8.56
N ASP A 104 -1.97 3.02 -7.76
CA ASP A 104 -2.25 4.42 -7.41
C ASP A 104 -1.71 4.83 -6.04
N ALA A 105 -0.91 3.98 -5.40
CA ALA A 105 -0.15 4.33 -4.21
C ALA A 105 1.08 5.17 -4.57
N VAL A 106 1.25 6.28 -3.86
CA VAL A 106 2.37 7.22 -3.95
C VAL A 106 3.21 7.06 -2.69
N PHE A 107 4.48 6.66 -2.81
CA PHE A 107 5.41 6.81 -1.69
C PHE A 107 5.64 8.30 -1.39
N THR A 108 5.60 8.69 -0.13
CA THR A 108 5.75 10.10 0.31
C THR A 108 6.96 10.32 1.22
N THR A 109 7.75 9.28 1.47
CA THR A 109 9.00 9.34 2.23
C THR A 109 9.82 8.08 1.96
N PRO A 110 11.16 8.10 2.09
CA PRO A 110 11.96 6.88 1.96
C PRO A 110 11.49 5.81 2.95
N VAL A 111 11.25 4.61 2.44
CA VAL A 111 10.89 3.47 3.27
C VAL A 111 12.11 3.01 4.07
N THR A 112 11.94 2.53 5.29
CA THR A 112 13.01 2.00 6.13
C THR A 112 12.61 0.62 6.64
N PRO A 113 13.56 -0.25 7.03
CA PRO A 113 13.24 -1.53 7.66
C PRO A 113 12.29 -1.37 8.85
N GLU A 114 12.40 -0.28 9.60
CA GLU A 114 11.55 0.05 10.74
C GLU A 114 10.11 0.40 10.33
N ASN A 115 9.83 0.67 9.05
CA ASN A 115 8.45 0.77 8.55
C ASN A 115 7.84 -0.60 8.22
N ILE A 116 8.67 -1.63 8.05
CA ILE A 116 8.26 -2.98 7.66
C ILE A 116 8.22 -3.90 8.89
N PHE A 117 9.19 -3.76 9.80
CA PHE A 117 9.42 -4.69 10.89
C PHE A 117 9.38 -4.01 12.26
N ASN A 118 8.87 -4.77 13.23
CA ASN A 118 9.16 -4.59 14.66
C ASN A 118 9.69 -5.92 15.20
N GLY A 119 11.01 -6.04 15.30
CA GLY A 119 11.67 -7.34 15.53
C GLY A 119 11.33 -8.32 14.40
N HIS A 120 10.74 -9.46 14.74
CA HIS A 120 10.30 -10.48 13.78
C HIS A 120 8.86 -10.29 13.28
N ARG A 121 8.14 -9.26 13.75
CA ARG A 121 6.73 -9.01 13.38
C ARG A 121 6.65 -8.02 12.22
N LEU A 122 5.74 -8.25 11.29
CA LEU A 122 5.44 -7.30 10.20
C LEU A 122 4.52 -6.20 10.68
N ARG A 123 4.86 -4.94 10.41
CA ARG A 123 3.99 -3.81 10.77
C ARG A 123 2.77 -3.74 9.89
N VAL A 124 1.62 -3.53 10.52
CA VAL A 124 0.33 -3.36 9.86
C VAL A 124 -0.28 -2.06 10.34
N LEU A 125 -0.56 -1.15 9.41
CA LEU A 125 -1.18 0.14 9.70
C LEU A 125 -2.54 0.22 9.03
N THR A 126 -3.53 0.75 9.74
CA THR A 126 -4.86 1.00 9.18
C THR A 126 -5.50 2.26 9.72
N PHE A 127 -6.45 2.81 8.96
CA PHE A 127 -7.41 3.78 9.46
C PHE A 127 -8.83 3.29 9.19
N THR A 128 -9.57 2.95 10.23
CA THR A 128 -10.86 2.31 10.06
C THR A 128 -12.01 3.29 10.04
N ASP A 129 -12.83 3.13 9.01
CA ASP A 129 -14.11 3.78 8.85
C ASP A 129 -15.21 2.73 8.70
N MET A 130 -15.89 2.40 9.82
CA MET A 130 -16.94 1.37 9.84
C MET A 130 -18.02 1.59 8.77
N GLU A 131 -18.42 2.84 8.55
CA GLU A 131 -19.42 3.18 7.52
C GLU A 131 -18.95 2.77 6.11
N ARG A 132 -17.68 3.03 5.78
CA ARG A 132 -17.09 2.64 4.48
C ARG A 132 -17.09 1.12 4.33
N MET A 133 -16.67 0.37 5.36
CA MET A 133 -16.58 -1.09 5.30
C MET A 133 -17.94 -1.75 5.07
N HIS A 134 -18.99 -1.25 5.73
CA HIS A 134 -20.36 -1.74 5.52
C HIS A 134 -20.92 -1.30 4.17
N LYS A 135 -20.75 -0.03 3.78
CA LYS A 135 -21.25 0.50 2.50
C LYS A 135 -20.66 -0.24 1.30
N LEU A 136 -19.38 -0.60 1.36
CA LEU A 136 -18.69 -1.33 0.30
C LEU A 136 -18.89 -2.85 0.40
N ARG A 137 -19.67 -3.34 1.39
CA ARG A 137 -19.97 -4.76 1.67
C ARG A 137 -18.73 -5.61 1.97
N TRP A 138 -17.61 -4.96 2.29
CA TRP A 138 -16.38 -5.65 2.69
C TRP A 138 -16.58 -6.40 4.01
N TYR A 139 -17.37 -5.83 4.93
CA TYR A 139 -17.68 -6.45 6.21
C TYR A 139 -18.36 -7.81 6.02
N ASP A 140 -19.45 -7.85 5.26
CA ASP A 140 -20.25 -9.05 5.04
C ASP A 140 -19.47 -10.12 4.27
N SER A 141 -18.74 -9.71 3.22
CA SER A 141 -17.94 -10.64 2.42
C SER A 141 -16.76 -11.22 3.18
N THR A 142 -16.13 -10.44 4.07
CA THR A 142 -15.09 -10.97 4.96
C THR A 142 -15.69 -11.95 5.97
N LEU A 143 -16.82 -11.61 6.59
CA LEU A 143 -17.53 -12.52 7.48
C LEU A 143 -17.90 -13.84 6.79
N GLN A 144 -18.40 -13.77 5.55
CA GLN A 144 -18.70 -14.95 4.74
C GLN A 144 -17.45 -15.77 4.41
N ALA A 145 -16.34 -15.12 4.07
CA ALA A 145 -15.11 -15.81 3.65
C ALA A 145 -14.41 -16.53 4.81
N ILE A 146 -14.30 -15.89 5.98
CA ILE A 146 -13.45 -16.40 7.07
C ILE A 146 -14.21 -16.73 8.36
N GLY A 147 -15.53 -16.50 8.40
CA GLY A 147 -16.37 -16.76 9.58
C GLY A 147 -16.12 -15.80 10.73
N LYS A 148 -15.46 -14.67 10.47
CA LYS A 148 -15.10 -13.65 11.46
C LYS A 148 -15.45 -12.26 10.95
N ALA A 149 -15.97 -11.42 11.83
CA ALA A 149 -16.25 -10.02 11.52
C ALA A 149 -14.97 -9.28 11.13
N MET A 150 -15.08 -8.24 10.31
CA MET A 150 -13.95 -7.34 10.13
C MET A 150 -13.68 -6.54 11.41
N ILE A 151 -12.42 -6.50 11.82
CA ILE A 151 -11.95 -5.67 12.93
C ILE A 151 -11.41 -4.31 12.47
N SER A 152 -10.99 -4.22 11.21
CA SER A 152 -10.34 -3.03 10.65
C SER A 152 -10.41 -2.98 9.11
N ASP A 153 -10.27 -1.77 8.56
CA ASP A 153 -10.15 -1.53 7.12
C ASP A 153 -8.67 -1.49 6.69
N PHE A 154 -8.22 -2.58 6.08
CA PHE A 154 -6.86 -2.75 5.55
C PHE A 154 -6.70 -2.23 4.10
N MET A 155 -7.76 -1.66 3.48
CA MET A 155 -7.69 -0.93 2.19
C MET A 155 -7.42 0.57 2.39
N THR A 156 -6.57 0.92 3.37
CA THR A 156 -6.32 2.31 3.76
C THR A 156 -4.89 2.75 3.50
N TYR A 157 -3.91 1.96 3.94
CA TYR A 157 -2.50 2.21 3.68
C TYR A 157 -1.86 1.04 2.97
N PHE A 158 -0.97 1.37 2.03
CA PHE A 158 -0.11 0.41 1.35
C PHE A 158 1.37 0.81 1.54
N PRO A 159 2.34 -0.05 1.19
CA PRO A 159 2.15 -1.48 1.00
C PRO A 159 1.66 -2.16 2.28
N THR A 160 0.83 -3.18 2.13
CA THR A 160 0.55 -4.13 3.20
C THR A 160 1.60 -5.22 3.12
N PHE A 161 2.37 -5.42 4.19
CA PHE A 161 3.37 -6.48 4.26
C PHE A 161 2.74 -7.75 4.80
N VAL A 162 2.79 -8.81 4.00
CA VAL A 162 2.14 -10.09 4.31
C VAL A 162 3.17 -11.20 4.21
N TRP A 163 3.18 -12.12 5.18
CA TRP A 163 3.97 -13.34 5.04
C TRP A 163 3.43 -14.17 3.88
N ARG A 164 4.32 -14.75 3.08
CA ARG A 164 3.94 -15.48 1.87
C ARG A 164 2.97 -16.64 2.15
N ASP A 165 3.22 -17.38 3.23
CA ASP A 165 2.38 -18.51 3.65
C ASP A 165 0.99 -18.09 4.15
N THR A 166 0.79 -16.86 4.65
CA THR A 166 -0.51 -16.34 5.06
C THR A 166 -1.54 -16.38 3.92
N PHE A 167 -1.12 -16.17 2.67
CA PHE A 167 -2.01 -16.29 1.51
C PHE A 167 -2.55 -17.72 1.37
N THR A 168 -1.66 -18.72 1.40
CA THR A 168 -2.05 -20.15 1.34
C THR A 168 -2.91 -20.53 2.54
N ASN A 169 -2.51 -20.13 3.74
CA ASN A 169 -3.25 -20.43 4.97
C ASN A 169 -4.66 -19.82 4.96
N CYS A 170 -4.78 -18.58 4.48
CA CYS A 170 -6.07 -17.90 4.30
C CYS A 170 -6.95 -18.64 3.28
N ARG A 171 -6.42 -19.01 2.11
CA ARG A 171 -7.18 -19.80 1.11
C ARG A 171 -7.66 -21.14 1.68
N ASN A 172 -6.80 -21.86 2.39
CA ASN A 172 -7.13 -23.13 3.03
C ASN A 172 -8.23 -22.95 4.10
N HIS A 173 -8.15 -21.88 4.89
CA HIS A 173 -9.18 -21.55 5.88
C HIS A 173 -10.52 -21.25 5.22
N ILE A 174 -10.53 -20.44 4.17
CA ILE A 174 -11.75 -20.09 3.42
C ILE A 174 -12.42 -21.36 2.87
N MET A 175 -11.65 -22.23 2.21
CA MET A 175 -12.19 -23.50 1.66
C MET A 175 -12.81 -24.37 2.76
N LYS A 176 -12.10 -24.52 3.90
CA LYS A 176 -12.60 -25.27 5.05
C LYS A 176 -13.84 -24.64 5.67
N HIS A 177 -13.85 -23.33 5.85
CA HIS A 177 -14.96 -22.61 6.49
C HIS A 177 -16.22 -22.63 5.63
N MET A 178 -16.07 -22.40 4.33
CA MET A 178 -17.18 -22.38 3.36
C MET A 178 -17.57 -23.78 2.89
N ASN A 179 -16.88 -24.83 3.38
CA ASN A 179 -17.12 -26.22 3.05
C ASN A 179 -17.11 -26.50 1.54
N VAL A 180 -16.07 -26.02 0.86
CA VAL A 180 -15.84 -26.24 -0.58
C VAL A 180 -14.52 -26.98 -0.82
N SER A 181 -14.46 -27.75 -1.91
CA SER A 181 -13.27 -28.51 -2.29
C SER A 181 -12.26 -27.67 -3.09
N HIS A 182 -12.74 -26.65 -3.80
CA HIS A 182 -11.92 -25.76 -4.62
C HIS A 182 -12.11 -24.31 -4.21
N PHE A 183 -11.02 -23.53 -4.18
CA PHE A 183 -11.07 -22.11 -3.80
C PHE A 183 -11.95 -21.29 -4.76
N GLU A 184 -12.04 -21.72 -6.02
CA GLU A 184 -12.94 -21.13 -7.01
C GLU A 184 -14.40 -21.09 -6.54
N ASP A 185 -14.90 -22.19 -5.98
CA ASP A 185 -16.28 -22.29 -5.51
C ASP A 185 -16.55 -21.28 -4.38
N ALA A 186 -15.56 -21.05 -3.51
CA ALA A 186 -15.63 -20.01 -2.49
C ALA A 186 -15.60 -18.61 -3.13
N PHE A 187 -14.66 -18.37 -4.05
CA PHE A 187 -14.50 -17.07 -4.72
C PHE A 187 -15.78 -16.63 -5.43
N LEU A 188 -16.45 -17.53 -6.14
CA LEU A 188 -17.69 -17.26 -6.88
C LEU A 188 -18.88 -16.95 -5.96
N GLN A 189 -18.85 -17.42 -4.71
CA GLN A 189 -19.87 -17.10 -3.71
C GLN A 189 -19.66 -15.73 -3.06
N LEU A 190 -18.45 -15.16 -3.16
CA LEU A 190 -18.15 -13.84 -2.61
C LEU A 190 -18.61 -12.75 -3.58
N SER A 191 -19.27 -11.72 -3.06
CA SER A 191 -19.66 -10.54 -3.83
C SER A 191 -19.15 -9.27 -3.14
N HIS A 192 -18.70 -8.29 -3.93
CA HIS A 192 -18.24 -6.99 -3.44
C HIS A 192 -17.24 -7.06 -2.27
N PHE A 193 -16.12 -7.76 -2.49
CA PHE A 193 -15.10 -7.98 -1.46
C PHE A 193 -13.80 -7.25 -1.77
N SER A 194 -12.91 -7.24 -0.77
CA SER A 194 -11.53 -6.80 -0.90
C SER A 194 -10.61 -7.93 -0.38
N PRO A 195 -9.72 -8.48 -1.22
CA PRO A 195 -8.86 -9.58 -0.79
C PRO A 195 -7.88 -9.15 0.31
N VAL A 196 -7.41 -7.89 0.36
CA VAL A 196 -6.52 -7.44 1.46
C VAL A 196 -7.29 -7.39 2.77
N ASN A 197 -8.56 -6.98 2.74
CA ASN A 197 -9.41 -7.00 3.92
C ASN A 197 -9.63 -8.43 4.40
N ILE A 198 -9.93 -9.38 3.49
CA ILE A 198 -10.09 -10.79 3.86
C ILE A 198 -8.79 -11.36 4.45
N ILE A 199 -7.67 -11.20 3.77
CA ILE A 199 -6.37 -11.78 4.16
C ILE A 199 -5.86 -11.17 5.47
N MET A 200 -5.97 -9.85 5.65
CA MET A 200 -5.46 -9.20 6.86
C MET A 200 -6.38 -9.36 8.07
N ASN A 201 -7.71 -9.46 7.88
CA ASN A 201 -8.58 -9.87 8.97
C ASN A 201 -8.35 -11.36 9.33
N TYR A 202 -8.09 -12.23 8.35
CA TYR A 202 -7.64 -13.60 8.62
C TYR A 202 -6.37 -13.61 9.47
N ALA A 203 -5.35 -12.86 9.05
CA ALA A 203 -4.09 -12.74 9.77
C ALA A 203 -4.30 -12.23 11.21
N TYR A 204 -5.21 -11.28 11.42
CA TYR A 204 -5.55 -10.79 12.75
C TYR A 204 -6.14 -11.88 13.65
N TYR A 205 -7.02 -12.74 13.14
CA TYR A 205 -7.65 -13.77 13.97
C TYR A 205 -6.81 -15.02 14.17
N PHE A 206 -6.05 -15.43 13.15
CA PHE A 206 -5.43 -16.76 13.11
C PHE A 206 -3.90 -16.73 13.11
N GLU A 207 -3.30 -15.56 12.84
CA GLU A 207 -1.85 -15.40 12.76
C GLU A 207 -1.36 -14.13 13.51
N HIS A 208 -2.14 -13.70 14.52
CA HIS A 208 -2.02 -12.40 15.18
C HIS A 208 -0.60 -12.04 15.62
N ASP A 209 0.14 -13.01 16.16
CA ASP A 209 1.45 -12.80 16.75
C ASP A 209 2.55 -12.54 15.72
N ARG A 210 2.31 -12.81 14.44
CA ARG A 210 3.25 -12.55 13.34
C ARG A 210 3.31 -11.07 12.91
N TYR A 211 2.39 -10.26 13.43
CA TYR A 211 2.17 -8.88 12.97
C TYR A 211 2.15 -7.89 14.12
N ASP A 212 2.76 -6.73 13.95
CA ASP A 212 2.71 -5.60 14.86
C ASP A 212 1.59 -4.64 14.41
N TRP A 213 0.47 -4.69 15.12
CA TRP A 213 -0.77 -4.03 14.72
C TRP A 213 -0.82 -2.57 15.17
N HIS A 214 -1.16 -1.68 14.25
CA HIS A 214 -1.40 -0.26 14.48
C HIS A 214 -2.75 0.12 13.85
N LEU A 215 -3.82 -0.02 14.62
CA LEU A 215 -5.20 0.13 14.18
C LEU A 215 -5.75 1.48 14.62
N ASP A 216 -5.89 2.45 13.71
CA ASP A 216 -6.52 3.75 14.01
C ASP A 216 -8.00 3.78 13.68
N PHE A 217 -8.74 4.62 14.38
CA PHE A 217 -10.15 4.92 14.15
C PHE A 217 -10.53 6.21 14.88
N LYS A 218 -11.62 6.85 14.46
CA LYS A 218 -12.03 8.17 14.99
C LYS A 218 -12.51 8.18 16.45
N GLU A 219 -12.93 7.04 16.94
CA GLU A 219 -13.61 6.91 18.23
C GLU A 219 -12.64 6.50 19.33
N THR A 220 -13.05 6.57 20.59
CA THR A 220 -12.23 6.02 21.68
C THR A 220 -12.11 4.50 21.54
N LEU A 221 -10.98 3.92 21.96
CA LEU A 221 -10.78 2.46 21.95
C LEU A 221 -11.94 1.70 22.63
N LYS A 222 -12.44 2.23 23.76
CA LYS A 222 -13.59 1.65 24.47
C LYS A 222 -14.86 1.66 23.59
N SER A 223 -15.15 2.78 22.95
CA SER A 223 -16.33 2.91 22.06
C SER A 223 -16.22 2.03 20.83
N TYR A 224 -15.01 1.89 20.27
CA TYR A 224 -14.78 1.05 19.11
C TYR A 224 -14.90 -0.45 19.46
N ASN A 225 -14.26 -0.90 20.54
CA ASN A 225 -14.37 -2.29 21.02
C ASN A 225 -15.82 -2.67 21.37
N ALA A 226 -16.64 -1.73 21.85
CA ALA A 226 -18.06 -1.99 22.12
C ALA A 226 -18.89 -2.33 20.85
N LYS A 227 -18.36 -2.06 19.65
CA LYS A 227 -18.98 -2.41 18.36
C LYS A 227 -18.46 -3.71 17.77
N LEU A 228 -17.36 -4.25 18.30
CA LEU A 228 -16.78 -5.50 17.84
C LEU A 228 -17.57 -6.69 18.41
N PRO A 229 -17.50 -7.87 17.77
CA PRO A 229 -18.16 -9.06 18.30
C PRO A 229 -17.67 -9.43 19.71
N PRO A 230 -18.51 -10.11 20.51
CA PRO A 230 -18.11 -10.61 21.83
C PRO A 230 -16.81 -11.44 21.75
N GLY A 231 -15.90 -11.19 22.69
CA GLY A 231 -14.62 -11.88 22.77
C GLY A 231 -13.52 -11.31 21.87
N VAL A 232 -13.81 -10.30 21.05
CA VAL A 232 -12.82 -9.60 20.22
C VAL A 232 -12.60 -8.20 20.78
N ASN A 233 -11.37 -7.91 21.20
CA ASN A 233 -11.00 -6.59 21.69
C ASN A 233 -9.65 -6.20 21.12
N ILE A 234 -9.57 -5.01 20.52
CA ILE A 234 -8.31 -4.38 20.18
C ILE A 234 -7.64 -3.95 21.49
N LYS A 235 -6.37 -4.31 21.65
CA LYS A 235 -5.58 -3.97 22.84
C LYS A 235 -5.09 -2.53 22.75
N PRO A 236 -4.87 -1.86 23.89
CA PRO A 236 -4.24 -0.53 23.90
C PRO A 236 -2.86 -0.49 23.23
N SER A 237 -2.13 -1.62 23.19
CA SER A 237 -0.86 -1.73 22.47
C SER A 237 -1.03 -1.68 20.95
N GLU A 238 -2.18 -2.09 20.44
CA GLU A 238 -2.50 -2.21 19.01
C GLU A 238 -3.16 -0.93 18.46
N ASN A 239 -3.70 -0.08 19.33
CA ASN A 239 -4.20 1.26 19.00
C ASN A 239 -3.17 2.35 19.36
N LYS A 240 -1.94 2.20 18.85
CA LYS A 240 -0.87 3.20 18.99
C LYS A 240 -0.52 3.81 17.64
N PRO A 241 -0.22 5.12 17.57
CA PRO A 241 0.20 5.72 16.32
C PRO A 241 1.40 5.03 15.72
N ASP A 242 1.35 4.80 14.42
CA ASP A 242 2.53 4.63 13.62
C ASP A 242 2.34 5.26 12.24
N LEU A 243 3.45 5.58 11.59
CA LEU A 243 3.43 6.35 10.35
C LEU A 243 3.34 5.46 9.12
N HIS A 244 2.58 5.91 8.13
CA HIS A 244 2.52 5.29 6.81
C HIS A 244 3.51 5.98 5.86
N VAL A 245 4.02 5.21 4.89
CA VAL A 245 5.01 5.69 3.91
C VAL A 245 4.40 5.92 2.52
N THR A 246 3.13 5.56 2.32
CA THR A 246 2.39 5.85 1.09
C THR A 246 1.01 6.44 1.37
N ILE A 247 0.45 7.04 0.33
CA ILE A 247 -0.94 7.48 0.25
C ILE A 247 -1.52 7.01 -1.09
N HIS A 248 -2.84 6.85 -1.19
CA HIS A 248 -3.48 6.72 -2.49
C HIS A 248 -3.68 8.08 -3.14
N GLU A 249 -3.34 8.21 -4.42
CA GLU A 249 -3.54 9.44 -5.20
C GLU A 249 -4.99 9.94 -5.16
N SER A 250 -5.95 9.04 -5.33
CA SER A 250 -7.38 9.38 -5.31
C SER A 250 -7.91 9.81 -3.93
N TYR A 251 -7.18 9.46 -2.87
CA TYR A 251 -7.48 9.78 -1.48
C TYR A 251 -6.58 10.87 -0.93
N TYR A 252 -5.82 11.59 -1.76
CA TYR A 252 -4.98 12.66 -1.26
C TYR A 252 -4.64 13.68 -2.35
N THR A 253 -5.60 14.55 -2.62
CA THR A 253 -5.39 15.75 -3.46
C THR A 253 -5.16 16.96 -2.56
N LYS A 254 -3.93 17.13 -2.04
CA LYS A 254 -3.51 18.36 -1.35
C LYS A 254 -2.48 19.12 -2.17
N MET A 255 -2.45 20.44 -1.97
CA MET A 255 -1.43 21.34 -2.47
C MET A 255 -0.58 21.85 -1.30
N PRO A 256 0.76 21.88 -1.41
CA PRO A 256 1.56 21.34 -2.51
C PRO A 256 1.47 19.82 -2.61
N TYR A 257 1.78 19.26 -3.80
CA TYR A 257 1.62 17.84 -4.06
C TYR A 257 2.42 16.97 -3.06
N PRO A 258 1.89 15.84 -2.59
CA PRO A 258 2.46 15.09 -1.45
C PRO A 258 3.88 14.58 -1.68
N LEU A 259 4.15 14.12 -2.91
CA LEU A 259 5.48 13.68 -3.33
C LEU A 259 6.51 14.81 -3.24
N LEU A 260 6.13 16.05 -3.56
CA LEU A 260 7.01 17.22 -3.44
C LEU A 260 7.33 17.50 -1.98
N GLN A 261 6.31 17.57 -1.11
CA GLN A 261 6.52 17.77 0.32
C GLN A 261 7.38 16.64 0.92
N GLY A 262 7.07 15.40 0.55
CA GLY A 262 7.81 14.21 0.99
C GLY A 262 9.29 14.28 0.65
N TYR A 263 9.59 14.61 -0.62
CA TYR A 263 10.95 14.78 -1.10
C TYR A 263 11.67 15.90 -0.35
N CYS A 264 11.07 17.09 -0.28
CA CYS A 264 11.70 18.25 0.32
C CYS A 264 11.96 18.06 1.81
N VAL A 265 11.01 17.47 2.55
CA VAL A 265 11.23 17.17 3.96
C VAL A 265 12.31 16.09 4.11
N ALA A 266 12.31 15.01 3.33
CA ALA A 266 13.37 14.00 3.40
C ALA A 266 14.75 14.60 3.11
N LYS A 267 14.86 15.45 2.08
CA LYS A 267 16.11 16.10 1.65
C LYS A 267 16.70 16.96 2.76
N ARG A 268 15.86 17.70 3.51
CA ARG A 268 16.27 18.50 4.68
C ARG A 268 17.08 17.73 5.72
N TYR A 269 16.83 16.42 5.90
CA TYR A 269 17.52 15.61 6.91
C TYR A 269 18.85 15.04 6.45
N VAL A 270 19.11 15.02 5.13
CA VAL A 270 20.22 14.23 4.57
C VAL A 270 21.20 15.04 3.74
N ASP A 271 20.81 16.22 3.24
CA ASP A 271 21.64 17.04 2.36
C ASP A 271 21.17 18.51 2.37
N ILE A 272 21.84 19.36 1.59
CA ILE A 272 21.44 20.74 1.35
C ILE A 272 20.04 20.77 0.74
N LEU A 273 19.16 21.57 1.33
CA LEU A 273 17.80 21.75 0.87
C LEU A 273 17.79 22.59 -0.42
N PRO A 274 17.24 22.11 -1.55
CA PRO A 274 17.12 22.90 -2.77
C PRO A 274 16.26 24.14 -2.55
N THR A 275 16.49 25.21 -3.30
CA THR A 275 15.72 26.46 -3.22
C THR A 275 14.21 26.21 -3.42
N SER A 276 13.84 25.34 -4.37
CA SER A 276 12.44 24.94 -4.61
C SER A 276 11.77 24.25 -3.40
N CYS A 277 12.56 23.79 -2.45
CA CYS A 277 12.11 23.14 -1.21
C CYS A 277 12.10 24.06 0.02
N GLN A 278 12.54 25.31 -0.09
CA GLN A 278 12.70 26.21 1.06
C GLN A 278 11.41 26.39 1.88
N LYS A 279 10.24 26.41 1.22
CA LYS A 279 8.93 26.48 1.89
C LYS A 279 8.63 25.31 2.86
N PHE A 280 9.40 24.22 2.77
CA PHE A 280 9.26 23.04 3.62
C PHE A 280 10.30 22.94 4.73
N GLU A 281 11.20 23.92 4.85
CA GLU A 281 12.33 23.90 5.79
C GLU A 281 11.89 23.70 7.24
N ASN A 282 10.73 24.22 7.65
CA ASN A 282 10.18 24.08 9.00
C ASN A 282 8.89 23.26 9.06
N VAL A 283 8.54 22.54 8.00
CA VAL A 283 7.31 21.75 7.95
C VAL A 283 7.51 20.41 8.67
N THR A 284 6.62 20.09 9.61
CA THR A 284 6.47 18.73 10.13
C THR A 284 5.64 17.91 9.16
N ASN A 285 6.13 16.73 8.78
CA ASN A 285 5.49 15.91 7.75
C ASN A 285 4.28 15.11 8.26
N PHE A 286 3.22 15.78 8.72
CA PHE A 286 2.01 15.13 9.19
C PHE A 286 1.27 14.33 8.11
N GLN A 287 1.62 14.48 6.82
CA GLN A 287 1.07 13.64 5.75
C GLN A 287 1.33 12.15 5.96
N LEU A 288 2.32 11.77 6.80
CA LEU A 288 2.61 10.38 7.19
C LEU A 288 1.61 9.82 8.22
N PHE A 289 0.64 10.62 8.63
CA PHE A 289 -0.49 10.27 9.49
C PHE A 289 -1.77 10.90 8.90
N GLU A 290 -1.97 10.88 7.58
CA GLU A 290 -3.18 11.44 7.00
C GLU A 290 -3.82 10.49 6.00
N PHE A 291 -5.13 10.32 6.18
CA PHE A 291 -5.99 9.56 5.29
C PHE A 291 -7.17 10.44 4.87
N ILE A 292 -7.49 10.53 3.57
CA ILE A 292 -8.68 11.27 3.12
C ILE A 292 -9.63 10.30 2.41
N SER A 293 -10.64 9.83 3.11
CA SER A 293 -11.69 9.01 2.50
C SER A 293 -12.54 9.82 1.51
N CYS A 294 -13.13 9.13 0.52
CA CYS A 294 -14.04 9.67 -0.48
C CYS A 294 -15.03 10.72 0.08
N LYS A 295 -15.28 11.79 -0.70
CA LYS A 295 -16.07 13.01 -0.42
C LYS A 295 -15.33 14.20 0.22
N LYS A 296 -14.00 14.32 0.05
CA LYS A 296 -13.21 15.52 0.47
C LYS A 296 -13.24 15.85 1.98
N ALA A 297 -13.92 15.07 2.81
CA ALA A 297 -13.80 15.16 4.25
C ALA A 297 -12.44 14.59 4.64
N VAL A 298 -11.48 15.48 4.89
CA VAL A 298 -10.17 15.11 5.44
C VAL A 298 -10.43 14.37 6.76
N LYS A 299 -10.27 13.04 6.75
CA LYS A 299 -10.23 12.23 7.98
C LYS A 299 -8.78 12.24 8.47
N ALA A 300 -8.27 13.44 8.78
CA ALA A 300 -6.90 13.58 9.24
C ALA A 300 -6.75 12.94 10.62
N HIS A 301 -5.57 12.36 10.89
CA HIS A 301 -5.20 12.03 12.28
C HIS A 301 -5.00 13.28 13.15
N LEU A 302 -5.24 14.46 12.58
CA LEU A 302 -5.28 15.74 13.26
C LEU A 302 -6.70 16.11 13.72
N SER A 303 -7.72 15.38 13.28
CA SER A 303 -9.11 15.60 13.72
C SER A 303 -9.28 15.16 15.18
N PRO A 304 -10.12 15.86 15.97
CA PRO A 304 -10.40 15.44 17.35
C PRO A 304 -10.78 13.96 17.44
N GLY A 305 -10.15 13.24 18.38
CA GLY A 305 -10.41 11.81 18.59
C GLY A 305 -9.45 10.85 17.87
N THR A 306 -8.55 11.36 17.02
CA THR A 306 -7.54 10.54 16.31
C THR A 306 -6.14 10.71 16.90
N TRP A 307 -5.20 9.83 16.55
CA TRP A 307 -3.90 9.69 17.20
C TRP A 307 -3.05 10.97 17.31
N CYS A 308 -3.08 11.85 16.32
CA CYS A 308 -2.24 13.05 16.27
C CYS A 308 -2.98 14.33 16.67
N SER A 309 -4.16 14.20 17.28
CA SER A 309 -4.93 15.31 17.84
C SER A 309 -4.58 15.57 19.31
N GLY A 310 -4.74 16.83 19.78
CA GLY A 310 -4.51 17.22 21.17
C GLY A 310 -3.15 16.75 21.72
N ASN A 311 -3.20 15.99 22.82
CA ASN A 311 -2.01 15.47 23.50
C ASN A 311 -1.20 14.45 22.67
N GLY A 312 -1.85 13.74 21.74
CA GLY A 312 -1.20 12.74 20.89
C GLY A 312 -0.29 13.33 19.81
N ARG A 313 -0.47 14.63 19.50
CA ARG A 313 0.35 15.36 18.51
C ARG A 313 1.85 15.25 18.79
N ARG A 314 2.27 15.36 20.06
CA ARG A 314 3.69 15.27 20.45
C ARG A 314 4.30 13.90 20.13
N GLU A 315 3.54 12.84 20.36
CA GLU A 315 3.98 11.47 20.06
C GLU A 315 4.11 11.24 18.55
N CYS A 316 3.17 11.76 17.75
CA CYS A 316 3.29 11.70 16.30
C CYS A 316 4.49 12.47 15.77
N ILE A 317 4.77 13.68 16.30
CA ILE A 317 5.99 14.45 15.95
C ILE A 317 7.23 13.62 16.27
N ARG A 318 7.30 13.02 17.46
CA ARG A 318 8.44 12.19 17.88
C ARG A 318 8.68 11.02 16.92
N ARG A 319 7.61 10.39 16.42
CA ARG A 319 7.67 9.30 15.44
C ARG A 319 8.13 9.77 14.06
N ILE A 320 7.67 10.93 13.61
CA ILE A 320 8.15 11.56 12.36
C ILE A 320 9.66 11.84 12.45
N GLU A 321 10.13 12.42 13.57
CA GLU A 321 11.55 12.69 13.76
C GLU A 321 12.38 11.39 13.85
N ALA A 322 11.87 10.35 14.51
CA ALA A 322 12.52 9.05 14.57
C ALA A 322 12.65 8.42 13.17
N HIS A 323 11.60 8.51 12.35
CA HIS A 323 11.65 8.06 10.96
C HIS A 323 12.73 8.78 10.16
N TYR A 324 12.79 10.11 10.24
CA TYR A 324 13.81 10.84 9.47
C TYR A 324 15.24 10.63 9.98
N LYS A 325 15.44 10.30 11.27
CA LYS A 325 16.73 9.79 11.76
C LYS A 325 17.10 8.47 11.09
N ASN A 326 16.14 7.56 10.91
CA ASN A 326 16.36 6.32 10.16
C ASN A 326 16.63 6.60 8.67
N VAL A 327 15.88 7.50 8.04
CA VAL A 327 16.12 7.93 6.65
C VAL A 327 17.57 8.42 6.49
N LYS A 328 18.05 9.29 7.39
CA LYS A 328 19.45 9.77 7.37
C LYS A 328 20.45 8.62 7.52
N LYS A 329 20.20 7.68 8.43
CA LYS A 329 21.03 6.48 8.61
C LYS A 329 21.13 5.69 7.29
N TYR A 330 20.01 5.35 6.64
CA TYR A 330 20.03 4.53 5.42
C TYR A 330 20.53 5.31 4.19
N TYR A 331 20.31 6.63 4.15
CA TYR A 331 20.93 7.51 3.15
C TYR A 331 22.45 7.43 3.23
N ASN A 332 23.04 7.59 4.42
CA ASN A 332 24.48 7.50 4.63
C ASN A 332 25.06 6.10 4.32
N LEU A 333 24.24 5.05 4.39
CA LEU A 333 24.58 3.69 3.96
C LEU A 333 24.43 3.47 2.45
N GLY A 334 24.06 4.49 1.67
CA GLY A 334 23.91 4.42 0.23
C GLY A 334 22.65 3.67 -0.24
N TRP A 335 21.62 3.56 0.60
CA TRP A 335 20.35 2.92 0.20
C TRP A 335 19.48 3.84 -0.65
N TYR A 336 19.66 5.16 -0.49
CA TYR A 336 18.93 6.24 -1.16
C TYR A 336 19.91 7.31 -1.61
N ASP A 337 19.62 7.97 -2.73
CA ASP A 337 20.33 9.16 -3.21
C ASP A 337 19.44 10.42 -3.24
N LEU A 338 18.11 10.23 -3.22
CA LEU A 338 17.11 11.28 -3.42
C LEU A 338 17.42 12.12 -4.68
N ASP A 339 17.79 11.46 -5.76
CA ASP A 339 18.13 12.13 -7.01
C ASP A 339 16.89 12.35 -7.90
N LEU A 340 16.45 13.60 -8.02
CA LEU A 340 15.31 13.97 -8.87
C LEU A 340 15.53 13.65 -10.36
N ARG A 341 16.78 13.47 -10.83
CA ARG A 341 17.06 13.04 -12.20
C ARG A 341 16.47 11.65 -12.49
N ARG A 342 16.34 10.77 -11.49
CA ARG A 342 15.67 9.48 -11.63
C ARG A 342 14.19 9.67 -11.95
N MET A 343 13.52 10.59 -11.25
CA MET A 343 12.13 10.93 -11.52
C MET A 343 11.96 11.52 -12.92
N THR A 344 12.84 12.44 -13.33
CA THR A 344 12.83 12.99 -14.71
C THR A 344 13.03 11.90 -15.76
N ALA A 345 13.86 10.88 -15.48
CA ALA A 345 14.02 9.73 -16.35
C ALA A 345 12.72 8.92 -16.50
N VAL A 346 11.98 8.70 -15.40
CA VAL A 346 10.64 8.08 -15.45
C VAL A 346 9.70 8.87 -16.36
N GLU A 347 9.64 10.20 -16.22
CA GLU A 347 8.77 11.05 -17.04
C GLU A 347 9.19 11.07 -18.51
N LYS A 348 10.49 10.95 -18.80
CA LYS A 348 11.01 10.84 -20.17
C LYS A 348 10.63 9.49 -20.78
N VAL A 349 10.73 8.40 -20.02
CA VAL A 349 10.28 7.07 -20.44
C VAL A 349 8.77 7.07 -20.68
N ALA A 350 7.98 7.64 -19.77
CA ALA A 350 6.54 7.78 -19.90
C ALA A 350 6.16 8.52 -21.19
N ARG A 351 6.81 9.66 -21.48
CA ARG A 351 6.58 10.43 -22.72
C ARG A 351 6.87 9.63 -24.00
N ARG A 352 7.92 8.79 -24.00
CA ARG A 352 8.21 7.88 -25.14
C ARG A 352 7.12 6.83 -25.36
N GLU A 353 6.34 6.53 -24.32
CA GLU A 353 5.16 5.67 -24.36
C GLU A 353 3.85 6.46 -24.57
N ASN A 354 3.94 7.74 -24.98
CA ASN A 354 2.84 8.70 -25.14
C ASN A 354 2.09 9.04 -23.84
N ILE A 355 2.70 8.81 -22.68
CA ILE A 355 2.13 9.09 -21.36
C ILE A 355 2.60 10.45 -20.88
N THR A 356 1.66 11.33 -20.55
CA THR A 356 1.94 12.62 -19.91
C THR A 356 1.64 12.52 -18.42
N CYS A 357 2.65 12.78 -17.59
CA CYS A 357 2.50 12.88 -16.15
C CYS A 357 2.29 14.34 -15.72
N PRO A 358 1.54 14.61 -14.63
CA PRO A 358 1.44 15.95 -14.07
C PRO A 358 2.81 16.49 -13.69
N ASN A 359 3.05 17.79 -13.93
CA ASN A 359 4.28 18.42 -13.48
C ASN A 359 4.21 18.67 -11.97
N ILE A 360 4.99 17.92 -11.18
CA ILE A 360 5.00 18.03 -9.71
C ILE A 360 6.16 18.91 -9.23
N PHE A 361 7.31 18.82 -9.90
CA PHE A 361 8.53 19.53 -9.52
C PHE A 361 8.82 20.58 -10.57
N GLN A 362 8.69 21.85 -10.20
CA GLN A 362 9.34 22.93 -10.95
C GLN A 362 10.80 22.88 -10.57
N LEU A 363 11.59 22.14 -11.36
CA LEU A 363 13.04 22.15 -11.28
C LEU A 363 13.49 23.35 -12.11
N ASP A 364 14.01 24.37 -11.43
CA ASP A 364 14.70 25.49 -12.09
C ASP A 364 15.99 25.00 -12.77
#